data_AF-A0A023JCZ3-F1
#
_entry.id   AF-A0A023JCZ3-F1
#
_cell.length_a   1.000
_cell.length_b   1.000
_cell.length_c   1.000
_cell.angle_alpha   90.00
_cell.angle_beta   90.00
_cell.angle_gamma   90.00
#
_symmetry.space_group_name_H-M   'P 1'
#
loop_
_entity.id
_entity.type
_entity.pdbx_description
1 polymer ?
#
loop_
_entity_poly.entity_id
_entity_poly.type
_entity_poly.pdbx_seq_one_letter_code
_entity_poly.pdbx_strand_id
1 'polypeptide(L)'
;AYGRGFANNKVTLLNGYGRFVDGNTIEVDGEHYTADNILIATGGAPTIPDIPGAEHGIDSDGFFALREQPKRVAVVGAGYIAVEVAGVLHALGSETHLLVRKHAPLRNFDPILVDALVEAMATEGPTLHTHSVPKAVVKNSDDSLTLSLENGESITVDCLIWAIGRSPATGNIGLENTEVQLDSKGYVITDEQQNTTHKGIYCVGDIMAGGVELTPVAVKAGRLLSERLFNDMTDAKMDYSLIPTVVFSHPPIGTMGLTEPEARTQYGDDNVKVYTSTFTSMYTAVTAHRQACKMKLVCAG
;
A
#
# COMPACT_ATOMS: atom_id res chain seq x y z
N ALA A 1 -2.22 5.83 -22.63
CA ALA A 1 -1.89 4.51 -23.20
C ALA A 1 -3.11 3.57 -23.27
N TYR A 2 -3.94 3.47 -22.22
CA TYR A 2 -5.09 2.55 -22.16
C TYR A 2 -6.20 2.78 -23.20
N GLY A 3 -6.50 4.03 -23.58
CA GLY A 3 -7.59 4.33 -24.52
C GLY A 3 -7.49 3.60 -25.88
N ARG A 4 -6.28 3.40 -26.41
CA ARG A 4 -6.09 2.60 -27.64
C ARG A 4 -6.46 1.13 -27.46
N GLY A 5 -6.14 0.55 -26.30
CA GLY A 5 -6.49 -0.85 -25.98
C GLY A 5 -7.99 -1.05 -25.87
N PHE A 6 -8.69 -0.13 -25.19
CA PHE A 6 -10.14 -0.15 -25.09
C PHE A 6 -10.81 -0.07 -26.47
N ALA A 7 -10.38 0.87 -27.33
CA ALA A 7 -10.92 1.01 -28.68
C ALA A 7 -10.73 -0.26 -29.53
N ASN A 8 -9.53 -0.85 -29.51
CA ASN A 8 -9.25 -2.09 -30.26
C ASN A 8 -10.12 -3.27 -29.79
N ASN A 9 -10.40 -3.34 -28.49
CA ASN A 9 -11.24 -4.38 -27.89
C ASN A 9 -12.73 -4.01 -27.86
N LYS A 10 -13.12 -2.87 -28.46
CA LYS A 10 -14.49 -2.34 -28.47
C LYS A 10 -15.10 -2.17 -27.07
N VAL A 11 -14.29 -1.78 -26.10
CA VAL A 11 -14.72 -1.42 -24.75
C VAL A 11 -15.23 0.02 -24.78
N THR A 12 -16.50 0.22 -24.40
CA THR A 12 -17.07 1.55 -24.20
C THR A 12 -16.52 2.15 -22.91
N LEU A 13 -15.87 3.31 -23.02
CA LEU A 13 -15.38 4.08 -21.87
C LEU A 13 -16.33 5.24 -21.58
N LEU A 14 -16.87 5.27 -20.36
CA LEU A 14 -17.62 6.39 -19.82
C LEU A 14 -16.72 7.11 -18.81
N ASN A 15 -16.44 8.40 -19.05
CA ASN A 15 -15.63 9.21 -18.14
C ASN A 15 -16.55 9.98 -17.19
N GLY A 16 -17.06 9.29 -16.18
CA GLY A 16 -17.94 9.85 -15.16
C GLY A 16 -17.87 9.04 -13.87
N TYR A 17 -18.54 9.51 -12.83
CA TYR A 17 -18.57 8.83 -11.54
C TYR A 17 -19.80 7.92 -11.46
N GLY A 18 -19.59 6.60 -11.43
CA GLY A 18 -20.67 5.62 -11.38
C GLY A 18 -21.22 5.38 -9.98
N ARG A 19 -22.55 5.30 -9.85
CA ARG A 19 -23.24 4.92 -8.61
C ARG A 19 -24.30 3.86 -8.85
N PHE A 20 -24.39 2.88 -7.97
CA PHE A 20 -25.48 1.91 -7.97
C PHE A 20 -26.82 2.61 -7.67
N VAL A 21 -27.77 2.43 -8.57
CA VAL A 21 -29.19 2.78 -8.36
C VAL A 21 -29.91 1.61 -7.71
N ASP A 22 -29.55 0.39 -8.10
CA ASP A 22 -30.01 -0.90 -7.56
C ASP A 22 -28.97 -2.01 -7.89
N GLY A 23 -29.35 -3.28 -7.70
CA GLY A 23 -28.46 -4.44 -7.86
C GLY A 23 -27.92 -4.70 -9.28
N ASN A 24 -28.47 -4.06 -10.32
CA ASN A 24 -27.99 -4.25 -11.69
C ASN A 24 -27.94 -2.96 -12.55
N THR A 25 -28.17 -1.80 -11.94
CA THR A 25 -28.20 -0.50 -12.62
C THR A 25 -27.17 0.47 -12.02
N ILE A 26 -26.34 1.07 -12.89
CA ILE A 26 -25.39 2.13 -12.55
C ILE A 26 -25.83 3.44 -13.21
N GLU A 27 -25.89 4.53 -12.44
CA GLU A 27 -26.04 5.89 -12.94
C GLU A 27 -24.65 6.51 -13.18
N VAL A 28 -24.47 7.14 -14.34
CA VAL A 28 -23.29 7.94 -14.69
C VAL A 28 -23.77 9.22 -15.37
N ASP A 29 -23.51 10.37 -14.74
CA ASP A 29 -23.88 11.69 -15.25
C ASP A 29 -25.37 11.83 -15.62
N GLY A 30 -26.25 11.19 -14.85
CA GLY A 30 -27.71 11.20 -15.05
C GLY A 30 -28.24 10.14 -16.03
N GLU A 31 -27.38 9.39 -16.70
CA GLU A 31 -27.77 8.28 -17.59
C GLU A 31 -27.67 6.94 -16.86
N HIS A 32 -28.62 6.04 -17.11
CA HIS A 32 -28.69 4.74 -16.45
C HIS A 32 -28.20 3.61 -17.36
N TYR A 33 -27.36 2.73 -16.82
CA TYR A 33 -26.76 1.60 -17.51
C TYR A 33 -27.04 0.31 -16.75
N THR A 34 -27.52 -0.73 -17.43
CA THR A 34 -27.81 -2.04 -16.83
C THR A 34 -26.86 -3.10 -17.34
N ALA A 35 -26.48 -4.07 -16.50
CA ALA A 35 -25.66 -5.20 -16.90
C ALA A 35 -26.01 -6.48 -16.12
N ASP A 36 -25.81 -7.64 -16.76
CA ASP A 36 -25.94 -8.95 -16.09
C ASP A 36 -24.80 -9.20 -15.08
N ASN A 37 -23.65 -8.58 -15.31
CA ASN A 37 -22.44 -8.73 -14.51
C ASN A 37 -21.81 -7.36 -14.27
N ILE A 38 -21.57 -7.00 -13.00
CA ILE A 38 -20.97 -5.73 -12.59
C ILE A 38 -19.72 -6.00 -11.76
N LEU A 39 -18.60 -5.38 -12.14
CA LEU A 39 -17.35 -5.46 -11.40
C LEU A 39 -17.10 -4.16 -10.63
N ILE A 40 -16.99 -4.25 -9.31
CA ILE A 40 -16.49 -3.20 -8.43
C ILE A 40 -14.96 -3.28 -8.40
N ALA A 41 -14.30 -2.26 -8.94
CA ALA A 41 -12.84 -2.14 -8.94
C ALA A 41 -12.39 -0.70 -8.61
N THR A 42 -13.05 -0.07 -7.64
CA THR A 42 -12.86 1.36 -7.30
C THR A 42 -11.61 1.65 -6.46
N GLY A 43 -10.89 0.61 -6.03
CA GLY A 43 -9.63 0.73 -5.30
C GLY A 43 -9.79 1.35 -3.92
N GLY A 44 -8.83 2.21 -3.55
CA GLY A 44 -8.83 2.89 -2.26
C GLY A 44 -8.19 4.29 -2.33
N ALA A 45 -8.19 4.99 -1.22
CA ALA A 45 -7.65 6.34 -1.07
C ALA A 45 -6.73 6.44 0.16
N PRO A 46 -5.79 7.40 0.20
CA PRO A 46 -4.97 7.66 1.39
C PRO A 46 -5.83 8.01 2.61
N THR A 47 -5.39 7.57 3.80
CA THR A 47 -6.03 7.94 5.06
C THR A 47 -5.33 9.15 5.69
N ILE A 48 -6.10 10.15 6.07
CA ILE A 48 -5.63 11.31 6.86
C ILE A 48 -5.97 11.06 8.35
N PRO A 49 -5.04 11.30 9.28
CA PRO A 49 -5.32 11.09 10.71
C PRO A 49 -6.33 12.13 11.24
N ASP A 50 -7.17 11.69 12.17
CA ASP A 50 -8.09 12.58 12.91
C ASP A 50 -7.36 13.25 14.08
N ILE A 51 -6.54 14.26 13.76
CA ILE A 51 -5.81 15.09 14.72
C ILE A 51 -5.89 16.57 14.31
N PRO A 52 -5.79 17.53 15.24
CA PRO A 52 -5.76 18.94 14.90
C PRO A 52 -4.62 19.29 13.93
N GLY A 53 -4.95 20.01 12.85
CA GLY A 53 -4.01 20.46 11.84
C GLY A 53 -3.58 19.39 10.82
N ALA A 54 -4.21 18.21 10.82
CA ALA A 54 -3.92 17.16 9.84
C ALA A 54 -4.05 17.64 8.38
N GLU A 55 -4.93 18.61 8.12
CA GLU A 55 -5.15 19.26 6.83
C GLU A 55 -3.94 20.05 6.31
N HIS A 56 -2.95 20.33 7.15
CA HIS A 56 -1.69 20.96 6.72
C HIS A 56 -0.71 19.97 6.10
N GLY A 57 -0.87 18.67 6.38
CA GLY A 57 -0.11 17.62 5.71
C GLY A 57 -0.72 17.27 4.36
N ILE A 58 0.11 16.70 3.48
CA ILE A 58 -0.29 16.09 2.22
C ILE A 58 -0.24 14.56 2.34
N ASP A 59 -0.74 13.84 1.36
CA ASP A 59 -0.62 12.38 1.26
C ASP A 59 0.32 11.98 0.10
N SER A 60 0.27 10.70 -0.31
CA SER A 60 1.04 10.21 -1.47
C SER A 60 0.64 10.89 -2.79
N ASP A 61 -0.62 11.28 -2.96
CA ASP A 61 -1.08 11.93 -4.18
C ASP A 61 -0.53 13.37 -4.22
N GLY A 62 -0.56 14.04 -3.07
CA GLY A 62 0.08 15.34 -2.87
C GLY A 62 1.59 15.30 -3.12
N PHE A 63 2.29 14.23 -2.72
CA PHE A 63 3.72 14.05 -3.02
C PHE A 63 3.99 14.10 -4.54
N PHE A 64 3.20 13.39 -5.35
CA PHE A 64 3.34 13.44 -6.80
C PHE A 64 2.90 14.78 -7.42
N ALA A 65 2.10 15.56 -6.71
CA ALA A 65 1.67 16.89 -7.14
C ALA A 65 2.68 18.02 -6.79
N LEU A 66 3.71 17.73 -5.97
CA LEU A 66 4.75 18.69 -5.64
C LEU A 66 5.44 19.23 -6.91
N ARG A 67 5.55 20.55 -7.01
CA ARG A 67 6.22 21.24 -8.12
C ARG A 67 7.66 21.61 -7.81
N GLU A 68 7.99 21.64 -6.52
CA GLU A 68 9.30 21.97 -5.99
C GLU A 68 9.65 20.98 -4.88
N GLN A 69 10.93 20.64 -4.79
CA GLN A 69 11.40 19.74 -3.74
C GLN A 69 11.46 20.49 -2.39
N PRO A 70 10.76 20.02 -1.35
CA PRO A 70 10.83 20.61 -0.01
C PRO A 70 12.22 20.41 0.61
N LYS A 71 12.70 21.40 1.38
CA LYS A 71 14.02 21.30 2.03
C LYS A 71 13.99 20.34 3.21
N ARG A 72 12.97 20.42 4.06
CA ARG A 72 12.73 19.55 5.22
C ARG A 72 11.41 18.83 5.10
N VAL A 73 11.38 17.52 5.31
CA VAL A 73 10.17 16.70 5.19
C VAL A 73 9.99 15.76 6.37
N ALA A 74 8.78 15.70 6.91
CA ALA A 74 8.35 14.63 7.80
C ALA A 74 7.44 13.66 7.03
N VAL A 75 7.83 12.39 6.92
CA VAL A 75 6.98 11.32 6.40
C VAL A 75 6.50 10.49 7.59
N VAL A 76 5.18 10.44 7.78
CA VAL A 76 4.58 9.72 8.90
C VAL A 76 3.93 8.45 8.39
N GLY A 77 4.44 7.30 8.82
CA GLY A 77 3.96 6.00 8.37
C GLY A 77 5.02 4.92 8.51
N ALA A 78 4.59 3.67 8.54
CA ALA A 78 5.47 2.51 8.72
C ALA A 78 5.35 1.46 7.59
N GLY A 79 4.51 1.72 6.59
CA GLY A 79 4.32 0.85 5.43
C GLY A 79 5.31 1.12 4.29
N TYR A 80 5.17 0.38 3.20
CA TYR A 80 6.05 0.49 2.02
C TYR A 80 6.04 1.91 1.44
N ILE A 81 4.88 2.55 1.29
CA ILE A 81 4.78 3.94 0.77
C ILE A 81 5.63 4.91 1.60
N ALA A 82 5.54 4.84 2.93
CA ALA A 82 6.28 5.74 3.81
C ALA A 82 7.79 5.56 3.66
N VAL A 83 8.25 4.30 3.59
CA VAL A 83 9.68 3.98 3.43
C VAL A 83 10.19 4.42 2.06
N GLU A 84 9.44 4.17 0.99
CA GLU A 84 9.82 4.53 -0.38
C GLU A 84 9.90 6.05 -0.55
N VAL A 85 8.84 6.77 -0.16
CA VAL A 85 8.79 8.24 -0.28
C VAL A 85 9.89 8.90 0.56
N ALA A 86 10.10 8.45 1.80
CA ALA A 86 11.16 8.99 2.65
C ALA A 86 12.55 8.71 2.07
N GLY A 87 12.79 7.51 1.53
CA GLY A 87 14.05 7.17 0.86
C GLY A 87 14.30 8.02 -0.39
N VAL A 88 13.28 8.22 -1.24
CA VAL A 88 13.37 9.05 -2.45
C VAL A 88 13.69 10.50 -2.09
N LEU A 89 12.96 11.10 -1.16
CA LEU A 89 13.20 12.48 -0.73
C LEU A 89 14.59 12.67 -0.13
N HIS A 90 15.04 11.72 0.69
CA HIS A 90 16.38 11.74 1.25
C HIS A 90 17.46 11.67 0.17
N ALA A 91 17.33 10.72 -0.77
CA ALA A 91 18.26 10.54 -1.88
C ALA A 91 18.32 11.75 -2.81
N LEU A 92 17.22 12.50 -2.94
CA LEU A 92 17.17 13.76 -3.68
C LEU A 92 17.74 14.95 -2.89
N GLY A 93 18.09 14.78 -1.61
CA GLY A 93 18.77 15.77 -0.78
C GLY A 93 17.90 16.55 0.21
N SER A 94 16.63 16.16 0.40
CA SER A 94 15.80 16.73 1.46
C SER A 94 16.24 16.22 2.84
N GLU A 95 16.30 17.11 3.83
CA GLU A 95 16.38 16.71 5.23
C GLU A 95 15.09 15.96 5.58
N THR A 96 15.19 14.64 5.71
CA THR A 96 14.01 13.76 5.74
C THR A 96 13.93 13.01 7.05
N HIS A 97 12.78 13.09 7.69
CA HIS A 97 12.43 12.40 8.91
C HIS A 97 11.34 11.37 8.63
N LEU A 98 11.59 10.11 8.95
CA LEU A 98 10.59 9.05 8.90
C LEU A 98 10.08 8.78 10.33
N LEU A 99 8.79 8.93 10.57
CA LEU A 99 8.19 8.72 11.89
C LEU A 99 7.34 7.45 11.91
N VAL A 100 7.67 6.54 12.83
CA VAL A 100 6.96 5.28 13.03
C VAL A 100 6.43 5.15 14.47
N ARG A 101 5.20 4.65 14.61
CA ARG A 101 4.51 4.53 15.92
C ARG A 101 5.12 3.49 16.87
N LYS A 102 5.99 2.60 16.38
CA LYS A 102 6.61 1.51 17.16
C LYS A 102 8.13 1.51 16.93
N HIS A 103 8.80 0.36 17.09
CA HIS A 103 10.25 0.25 17.03
C HIS A 103 10.84 0.35 15.61
N ALA A 104 10.09 0.02 14.55
CA ALA A 104 10.61 0.00 13.18
C ALA A 104 9.50 0.17 12.11
N PRO A 105 9.85 0.56 10.87
CA PRO A 105 9.01 0.38 9.70
C PRO A 105 8.91 -1.10 9.29
N LEU A 106 7.98 -1.42 8.38
CA LEU A 106 7.81 -2.74 7.77
C LEU A 106 7.76 -3.93 8.75
N ARG A 107 7.19 -3.75 9.94
CA ARG A 107 7.25 -4.76 11.03
C ARG A 107 6.64 -6.13 10.73
N ASN A 108 5.89 -6.25 9.64
CA ASN A 108 5.33 -7.54 9.20
C ASN A 108 6.29 -8.28 8.24
N PHE A 109 7.44 -7.70 7.92
CA PHE A 109 8.49 -8.34 7.13
C PHE A 109 9.40 -9.16 8.03
N ASP A 110 10.21 -10.04 7.43
CA ASP A 110 11.19 -10.83 8.17
C ASP A 110 12.16 -9.90 8.93
N PRO A 111 12.46 -10.20 10.21
CA PRO A 111 13.36 -9.38 11.02
C PRO A 111 14.71 -9.05 10.34
N ILE A 112 15.29 -9.97 9.57
CA ILE A 112 16.57 -9.71 8.88
C ILE A 112 16.49 -8.53 7.90
N LEU A 113 15.33 -8.35 7.26
CA LEU A 113 15.07 -7.29 6.29
C LEU A 113 14.82 -5.96 7.00
N VAL A 114 14.04 -6.00 8.08
CA VAL A 114 13.75 -4.82 8.91
C VAL A 114 15.03 -4.28 9.54
N ASP A 115 15.83 -5.15 10.15
CA ASP A 115 17.08 -4.76 10.82
C ASP A 115 18.09 -4.18 9.81
N ALA A 116 18.21 -4.80 8.63
CA ALA A 116 19.07 -4.28 7.57
C ALA A 116 18.63 -2.88 7.10
N LEU A 117 17.32 -2.64 6.99
CA LEU A 117 16.79 -1.33 6.59
C LEU A 117 17.05 -0.27 7.66
N VAL A 118 16.85 -0.60 8.94
CA VAL A 118 17.11 0.32 10.05
C VAL A 118 18.60 0.65 10.16
N GLU A 119 19.49 -0.34 10.01
CA GLU A 119 20.94 -0.13 9.93
C GLU A 119 21.33 0.81 8.78
N ALA A 120 20.72 0.64 7.60
CA ALA A 120 20.94 1.50 6.45
C ALA A 120 20.45 2.94 6.72
N MET A 121 19.25 3.12 7.26
CA MET A 121 18.70 4.43 7.63
C MET A 121 19.57 5.17 8.66
N ALA A 122 20.13 4.46 9.63
CA ALA A 122 21.01 5.04 10.64
C ALA A 122 22.34 5.56 10.05
N THR A 123 22.79 5.00 8.94
CA THR A 123 24.07 5.33 8.29
C THR A 123 23.90 6.35 7.17
N GLU A 124 22.85 6.16 6.36
CA GLU A 124 22.65 6.83 5.07
C GLU A 124 21.37 7.65 5.02
N GLY A 125 20.54 7.67 6.06
CA GLY A 125 19.26 8.35 6.10
C GLY A 125 18.11 7.59 5.42
N PRO A 126 16.85 8.05 5.57
CA PRO A 126 16.39 9.20 6.36
C PRO A 126 16.53 9.02 7.88
N THR A 127 16.41 10.12 8.65
CA THR A 127 16.39 10.04 10.12
C THR A 127 15.12 9.34 10.60
N LEU A 128 15.27 8.19 11.24
CA LEU A 128 14.16 7.40 11.77
C LEU A 128 13.82 7.82 13.20
N HIS A 129 12.58 8.25 13.41
CA HIS A 129 12.00 8.51 14.74
C HIS A 129 11.06 7.37 15.10
N THR A 130 11.41 6.61 16.13
CA THR A 130 10.63 5.47 16.61
C THR A 130 9.69 5.88 17.74
N HIS A 131 8.69 5.05 18.04
CA HIS A 131 7.70 5.32 19.08
C HIS A 131 7.03 6.71 18.97
N SER A 132 6.90 7.19 17.74
CA SER A 132 6.45 8.53 17.40
C SER A 132 4.99 8.50 16.99
N VAL A 133 4.11 8.93 17.89
CA VAL A 133 2.67 9.04 17.63
C VAL A 133 2.33 10.52 17.40
N PRO A 134 1.86 10.90 16.19
CA PRO A 134 1.39 12.26 15.90
C PRO A 134 0.28 12.70 16.85
N LYS A 135 0.39 13.91 17.39
CA LYS A 135 -0.61 14.52 18.27
C LYS A 135 -1.32 15.70 17.63
N ALA A 136 -0.58 16.58 16.98
CA ALA A 136 -1.12 17.76 16.29
C ALA A 136 -0.08 18.31 15.31
N VAL A 137 -0.55 19.06 14.32
CA VAL A 137 0.30 19.84 13.40
C VAL A 137 -0.08 21.32 13.52
N VAL A 138 0.91 22.19 13.62
CA VAL A 138 0.71 23.64 13.62
C VAL A 138 1.40 24.24 12.42
N LYS A 139 0.68 25.06 11.65
CA LYS A 139 1.28 25.92 10.63
C LYS A 139 1.79 27.20 11.30
N ASN A 140 3.09 27.43 11.20
CA ASN A 140 3.78 28.57 11.81
C ASN A 140 3.63 29.84 10.96
N SER A 141 4.05 30.98 11.50
CA SER A 141 3.99 32.28 10.81
C SER A 141 4.91 32.40 9.59
N ASP A 142 5.92 31.54 9.47
CA ASP A 142 6.85 31.46 8.35
C ASP A 142 6.48 30.36 7.35
N ASP A 143 5.23 29.89 7.39
CA ASP A 143 4.66 28.78 6.62
C ASP A 143 5.23 27.38 6.90
N SER A 144 6.23 27.25 7.79
CA SER A 144 6.71 25.92 8.22
C SER A 144 5.66 25.18 9.06
N LEU A 145 5.78 23.86 9.13
CA LEU A 145 4.88 22.98 9.87
C LEU A 145 5.60 22.38 11.08
N THR A 146 5.04 22.53 12.27
CA THR A 146 5.52 21.84 13.47
C THR A 146 4.61 20.66 13.80
N LEU A 147 5.14 19.45 13.66
CA LEU A 147 4.49 18.21 14.11
C LEU A 147 4.84 17.97 15.58
N SER A 148 3.84 17.99 16.45
CA SER A 148 3.98 17.58 17.85
C SER A 148 3.63 16.11 18.03
N LEU A 149 4.38 15.42 18.88
CA LEU A 149 4.20 14.00 19.18
C LEU A 149 3.63 13.81 20.59
N GLU A 150 3.00 12.66 20.85
CA GLU A 150 2.45 12.33 22.18
C GLU A 150 3.53 12.21 23.27
N ASN A 151 4.76 11.86 22.89
CA ASN A 151 5.92 11.76 23.80
C ASN A 151 6.48 13.13 24.21
N GLY A 152 5.94 14.24 23.69
CA GLY A 152 6.38 15.61 23.98
C GLY A 152 7.46 16.15 23.03
N GLU A 153 7.98 15.34 22.13
CA GLU A 153 8.90 15.80 21.09
C GLU A 153 8.15 16.54 19.97
N SER A 154 8.88 17.34 19.20
CA SER A 154 8.34 18.03 18.03
C SER A 154 9.38 18.18 16.93
N ILE A 155 8.92 18.25 15.68
CA ILE A 155 9.75 18.39 14.50
C ILE A 155 9.15 19.48 13.62
N THR A 156 9.96 20.47 13.23
CA THR A 156 9.56 21.54 12.31
C THR A 156 10.11 21.28 10.90
N VAL A 157 9.23 21.20 9.92
CA VAL A 157 9.52 20.86 8.52
C VAL A 157 8.83 21.81 7.56
N ASP A 158 9.16 21.75 6.27
CA ASP A 158 8.50 22.54 5.22
C ASP A 158 7.33 21.78 4.59
N CYS A 159 7.36 20.44 4.66
CA CYS A 159 6.31 19.57 4.16
C CYS A 159 6.11 18.37 5.09
N LEU A 160 4.86 17.96 5.30
CA LEU A 160 4.50 16.78 6.05
C LEU A 160 3.68 15.85 5.16
N ILE A 161 4.05 14.57 5.10
CA ILE A 161 3.41 13.54 4.27
C ILE A 161 2.80 12.46 5.17
N TRP A 162 1.48 12.29 5.08
CA TRP A 162 0.73 11.20 5.69
C TRP A 162 0.79 9.96 4.80
N ALA A 163 1.49 8.93 5.27
CA ALA A 163 1.58 7.61 4.65
C ALA A 163 1.19 6.52 5.67
N ILE A 164 0.12 6.77 6.42
CA ILE A 164 -0.29 5.97 7.58
C ILE A 164 -1.18 4.77 7.24
N GLY A 165 -1.68 4.71 6.01
CA GLY A 165 -2.58 3.67 5.53
C GLY A 165 -3.46 4.16 4.39
N ARG A 166 -4.31 3.26 3.90
CA ARG A 166 -5.30 3.51 2.87
C ARG A 166 -6.66 2.98 3.35
N SER A 167 -7.73 3.50 2.78
CA SER A 167 -9.10 3.05 3.06
C SER A 167 -9.82 2.72 1.74
N PRO A 168 -10.72 1.74 1.73
CA PRO A 168 -11.42 1.32 0.52
C PRO A 168 -12.36 2.43 0.02
N ALA A 169 -12.46 2.57 -1.30
CA ALA A 169 -13.30 3.59 -1.94
C ALA A 169 -14.77 3.13 -2.05
N THR A 170 -15.41 2.86 -0.91
CA THR A 170 -16.81 2.36 -0.82
C THR A 170 -17.83 3.43 -0.47
N GLY A 171 -17.41 4.59 0.03
CA GLY A 171 -18.29 5.55 0.71
C GLY A 171 -19.29 6.34 -0.15
N ASN A 172 -19.20 6.31 -1.48
CA ASN A 172 -20.05 7.16 -2.34
C ASN A 172 -20.47 6.51 -3.66
N ILE A 173 -20.45 5.17 -3.74
CA ILE A 173 -20.76 4.42 -4.97
C ILE A 173 -22.15 3.78 -4.94
N GLY A 174 -22.97 4.04 -3.91
CA GLY A 174 -24.37 3.56 -3.83
C GLY A 174 -24.53 2.10 -3.38
N LEU A 175 -23.54 1.51 -2.69
CA LEU A 175 -23.62 0.11 -2.25
C LEU A 175 -24.82 -0.18 -1.35
N GLU A 176 -25.32 0.83 -0.63
CA GLU A 176 -26.54 0.75 0.18
C GLU A 176 -27.80 0.38 -0.62
N ASN A 177 -27.79 0.54 -1.94
CA ASN A 177 -28.87 0.15 -2.85
C ASN A 177 -28.73 -1.31 -3.35
N THR A 178 -27.74 -2.05 -2.84
CA THR A 178 -27.43 -3.43 -3.22
C THR A 178 -27.39 -4.33 -1.98
N GLU A 179 -27.20 -5.64 -2.18
CA GLU A 179 -26.99 -6.57 -1.06
C GLU A 179 -25.49 -6.80 -0.76
N VAL A 180 -24.59 -5.97 -1.33
CA VAL A 180 -23.14 -6.08 -1.12
C VAL A 180 -22.79 -5.76 0.33
N GLN A 181 -22.19 -6.72 1.03
CA GLN A 181 -21.78 -6.57 2.41
C GLN A 181 -20.34 -6.06 2.51
N LEU A 182 -20.12 -5.21 3.51
CA LEU A 182 -18.81 -4.70 3.87
C LEU A 182 -18.36 -5.31 5.20
N ASP A 183 -17.05 -5.45 5.37
CA ASP A 183 -16.46 -5.77 6.67
C ASP A 183 -16.50 -4.55 7.62
N SER A 184 -16.07 -4.73 8.87
CA SER A 184 -16.07 -3.65 9.86
C SER A 184 -15.14 -2.48 9.55
N LYS A 185 -14.27 -2.61 8.53
CA LYS A 185 -13.36 -1.57 8.04
C LYS A 185 -13.85 -0.95 6.73
N GLY A 186 -15.00 -1.38 6.22
CA GLY A 186 -15.62 -0.85 4.99
C GLY A 186 -15.11 -1.49 3.70
N TYR A 187 -14.36 -2.60 3.76
CA TYR A 187 -13.93 -3.35 2.57
C TYR A 187 -15.04 -4.29 2.10
N VAL A 188 -15.14 -4.53 0.79
CA VAL A 188 -16.15 -5.43 0.22
C VAL A 188 -15.81 -6.89 0.53
N ILE A 189 -16.76 -7.61 1.13
CA ILE A 189 -16.62 -9.03 1.43
C ILE A 189 -16.80 -9.83 0.13
N THR A 190 -15.85 -10.72 -0.16
CA THR A 190 -15.94 -11.64 -1.30
C THR A 190 -15.57 -13.06 -0.91
N ASP A 191 -16.00 -14.02 -1.72
CA ASP A 191 -15.46 -15.38 -1.69
C ASP A 191 -14.12 -15.51 -2.45
N GLU A 192 -13.57 -16.72 -2.50
CA GLU A 192 -12.31 -17.03 -3.20
C GLU A 192 -12.35 -16.79 -4.71
N GLN A 193 -13.54 -16.67 -5.29
CA GLN A 193 -13.77 -16.40 -6.71
C GLN A 193 -14.15 -14.95 -6.97
N GLN A 194 -14.05 -14.05 -5.97
CA GLN A 194 -14.31 -12.62 -6.11
C GLN A 194 -15.80 -12.29 -6.27
N ASN A 195 -16.69 -13.22 -5.93
CA ASN A 195 -18.13 -12.96 -5.87
C ASN A 195 -18.44 -12.18 -4.59
N THR A 196 -19.28 -11.15 -4.69
CA THR A 196 -19.83 -10.47 -3.50
C THR A 196 -21.06 -11.22 -2.96
N THR A 197 -21.67 -10.69 -1.91
CA THR A 197 -22.94 -11.20 -1.37
C THR A 197 -24.14 -10.93 -2.28
N HIS A 198 -24.03 -10.02 -3.25
CA HIS A 198 -25.06 -9.80 -4.26
C HIS A 198 -24.73 -10.56 -5.55
N LYS A 199 -25.66 -11.38 -6.04
CA LYS A 199 -25.45 -12.19 -7.24
C LYS A 199 -25.26 -11.29 -8.46
N GLY A 200 -24.23 -11.55 -9.27
CA GLY A 200 -23.91 -10.75 -10.46
C GLY A 200 -23.04 -9.53 -10.18
N ILE A 201 -22.74 -9.24 -8.90
CA ILE A 201 -21.76 -8.23 -8.51
C ILE A 201 -20.48 -8.91 -8.00
N TYR A 202 -19.35 -8.48 -8.55
CA TYR A 202 -18.02 -8.98 -8.26
C TYR A 202 -17.13 -7.86 -7.75
N CYS A 203 -16.04 -8.19 -7.06
CA CYS A 203 -15.11 -7.18 -6.54
C CYS A 203 -13.64 -7.65 -6.63
N VAL A 204 -12.75 -6.80 -7.15
CA VAL A 204 -11.31 -7.08 -7.25
C VAL A 204 -10.45 -5.89 -6.84
N GLY A 205 -9.22 -6.19 -6.41
CA GLY A 205 -8.21 -5.18 -6.06
C GLY A 205 -8.35 -4.66 -4.63
N ASP A 206 -7.80 -3.47 -4.38
CA ASP A 206 -7.60 -2.90 -3.03
C ASP A 206 -8.89 -2.73 -2.21
N ILE A 207 -10.06 -2.67 -2.87
CA ILE A 207 -11.36 -2.54 -2.19
C ILE A 207 -11.82 -3.84 -1.49
N MET A 208 -11.19 -4.97 -1.79
CA MET A 208 -11.59 -6.29 -1.31
C MET A 208 -11.11 -6.56 0.12
N ALA A 209 -11.97 -7.11 0.97
CA ALA A 209 -11.64 -7.49 2.33
C ALA A 209 -10.57 -8.60 2.33
N GLY A 210 -9.48 -8.38 3.06
CA GLY A 210 -8.35 -9.33 3.10
C GLY A 210 -7.56 -9.45 1.79
N GLY A 211 -7.80 -8.56 0.82
CA GLY A 211 -7.04 -8.51 -0.43
C GLY A 211 -5.59 -8.07 -0.24
N VAL A 212 -4.76 -8.35 -1.25
CA VAL A 212 -3.39 -7.86 -1.32
C VAL A 212 -3.34 -6.65 -2.26
N GLU A 213 -3.01 -5.48 -1.71
CA GLU A 213 -2.98 -4.18 -2.39
C GLU A 213 -1.77 -4.05 -3.35
N LEU A 214 -1.75 -4.87 -4.40
CA LEU A 214 -0.71 -4.89 -5.42
C LEU A 214 -1.31 -4.93 -6.83
N THR A 215 -0.79 -4.08 -7.72
CA THR A 215 -1.27 -3.99 -9.11
C THR A 215 -1.30 -5.35 -9.84
N PRO A 216 -0.24 -6.20 -9.78
CA PRO A 216 -0.28 -7.51 -10.45
C PRO A 216 -1.36 -8.44 -9.91
N VAL A 217 -1.71 -8.33 -8.63
CA VAL A 217 -2.77 -9.12 -7.99
C VAL A 217 -4.13 -8.72 -8.54
N ALA A 218 -4.43 -7.43 -8.56
CA ALA A 218 -5.68 -6.90 -9.13
C ALA A 218 -5.82 -7.28 -10.62
N VAL A 219 -4.75 -7.13 -11.40
CA VAL A 219 -4.72 -7.50 -12.82
C VAL A 219 -4.98 -8.99 -13.03
N LYS A 220 -4.31 -9.87 -12.27
CA LYS A 220 -4.47 -11.33 -12.42
C LYS A 220 -5.85 -11.79 -11.95
N ALA A 221 -6.35 -11.28 -10.83
CA ALA A 221 -7.70 -11.59 -10.33
C ALA A 221 -8.79 -11.13 -11.32
N GLY A 222 -8.71 -9.90 -11.84
CA GLY A 222 -9.67 -9.40 -12.83
C GLY A 222 -9.66 -10.18 -14.16
N ARG A 223 -8.48 -10.63 -14.60
CA ARG A 223 -8.35 -11.52 -15.76
C ARG A 223 -9.02 -12.87 -15.51
N LEU A 224 -8.70 -13.54 -14.39
CA LEU A 224 -9.27 -14.85 -14.06
C LEU A 224 -10.78 -14.78 -13.83
N LEU A 225 -11.28 -13.69 -13.25
CA LEU A 225 -12.71 -13.41 -13.18
C LEU A 225 -13.34 -13.37 -14.58
N SER A 226 -12.71 -12.66 -15.53
CA SER A 226 -13.21 -12.58 -16.90
C SER A 226 -13.18 -13.95 -17.61
N GLU A 227 -12.13 -14.74 -17.41
CA GLU A 227 -12.06 -16.12 -17.92
C GLU A 227 -13.20 -16.99 -17.37
N ARG A 228 -13.51 -16.83 -16.08
CA ARG A 228 -14.58 -17.57 -15.40
C ARG A 228 -15.97 -17.20 -15.89
N LEU A 229 -16.21 -15.90 -16.13
CA LEU A 229 -17.53 -15.40 -16.54
C LEU A 229 -17.80 -15.55 -18.04
N PHE A 230 -16.74 -15.50 -18.88
CA PHE A 230 -16.90 -15.32 -20.32
C PHE A 230 -16.11 -16.32 -21.18
N ASN A 231 -15.41 -17.29 -20.59
CA ASN A 231 -14.59 -18.27 -21.33
C ASN A 231 -14.65 -19.69 -20.74
N ASP A 232 -15.74 -20.05 -20.06
CA ASP A 232 -16.03 -21.39 -19.51
C ASP A 232 -14.98 -21.94 -18.53
N MET A 233 -14.07 -21.11 -18.00
CA MET A 233 -13.09 -21.52 -16.99
C MET A 233 -13.67 -21.43 -15.58
N THR A 234 -14.68 -22.26 -15.28
CA THR A 234 -15.53 -22.14 -14.07
C THR A 234 -14.76 -22.15 -12.73
N ASP A 235 -13.60 -22.81 -12.69
CA ASP A 235 -12.78 -22.96 -11.48
C ASP A 235 -11.63 -21.94 -11.39
N ALA A 236 -11.47 -21.05 -12.37
CA ALA A 236 -10.39 -20.07 -12.38
C ALA A 236 -10.49 -19.11 -11.18
N LYS A 237 -9.43 -19.09 -10.36
CA LYS A 237 -9.30 -18.20 -9.21
C LYS A 237 -7.84 -17.80 -8.97
N MET A 238 -7.67 -16.64 -8.34
CA MET A 238 -6.35 -16.16 -7.95
C MET A 238 -5.82 -16.97 -6.75
N ASP A 239 -4.56 -17.39 -6.83
CA ASP A 239 -3.83 -17.93 -5.69
C ASP A 239 -3.08 -16.79 -4.97
N TYR A 240 -3.46 -16.54 -3.72
CA TYR A 240 -2.91 -15.47 -2.89
C TYR A 240 -1.77 -15.93 -1.96
N SER A 241 -1.36 -17.20 -2.01
CA SER A 241 -0.43 -17.79 -1.02
C SER A 241 1.04 -17.36 -1.19
N LEU A 242 1.51 -17.17 -2.44
CA LEU A 242 2.91 -16.89 -2.76
C LEU A 242 3.04 -15.70 -3.70
N ILE A 243 2.69 -14.51 -3.20
CA ILE A 243 2.82 -13.26 -3.97
C ILE A 243 4.18 -12.61 -3.66
N PRO A 244 5.11 -12.53 -4.65
CA PRO A 244 6.36 -11.82 -4.45
C PRO A 244 6.10 -10.31 -4.32
N THR A 245 6.79 -9.68 -3.37
CA THR A 245 6.70 -8.25 -3.10
C THR A 245 8.09 -7.63 -3.14
N VAL A 246 8.21 -6.47 -3.80
CA VAL A 246 9.41 -5.63 -3.78
C VAL A 246 9.02 -4.29 -3.19
N VAL A 247 9.83 -3.80 -2.24
CA VAL A 247 9.75 -2.44 -1.72
C VAL A 247 10.96 -1.68 -2.24
N PHE A 248 10.73 -0.54 -2.89
CA PHE A 248 11.78 0.33 -3.44
C PHE A 248 12.39 1.23 -2.35
N SER A 249 12.71 0.61 -1.21
CA SER A 249 13.48 1.20 -0.13
C SER A 249 14.94 1.41 -0.54
N HIS A 250 15.73 2.02 0.33
CA HIS A 250 17.17 2.19 0.14
C HIS A 250 17.91 1.46 1.28
N PRO A 251 18.51 0.29 1.02
CA PRO A 251 18.45 -0.50 -0.23
C PRO A 251 17.08 -1.16 -0.48
N PRO A 252 16.78 -1.64 -1.71
CA PRO A 252 15.53 -2.33 -2.02
C PRO A 252 15.37 -3.64 -1.25
N ILE A 253 14.13 -3.99 -0.92
CA ILE A 253 13.77 -5.24 -0.25
C ILE A 253 12.95 -6.10 -1.22
N GLY A 254 13.28 -7.40 -1.30
CA GLY A 254 12.46 -8.40 -1.96
C GLY A 254 12.06 -9.50 -0.97
N THR A 255 10.79 -9.91 -0.98
CA THR A 255 10.27 -10.97 -0.12
C THR A 255 9.17 -11.77 -0.80
N MET A 256 9.03 -13.04 -0.43
CA MET A 256 7.98 -13.93 -0.90
C MET A 256 7.82 -15.10 0.09
N GLY A 257 6.57 -15.48 0.36
CA GLY A 257 6.26 -16.56 1.30
C GLY A 257 6.38 -16.14 2.76
N LEU A 258 6.55 -17.12 3.64
CA LEU A 258 6.56 -16.92 5.09
C LEU A 258 7.88 -16.30 5.56
N THR A 259 7.79 -15.40 6.53
CA THR A 259 8.93 -14.98 7.36
C THR A 259 9.39 -16.15 8.25
N GLU A 260 10.60 -16.06 8.80
CA GLU A 260 11.09 -17.05 9.75
C GLU A 260 10.15 -17.24 10.97
N PRO A 261 9.67 -16.17 11.64
CA PRO A 261 8.72 -16.33 12.75
C PRO A 261 7.40 -16.99 12.36
N GLU A 262 6.86 -16.66 11.17
CA GLU A 262 5.63 -17.28 10.67
C GLU A 262 5.85 -18.77 10.36
N ALA A 263 6.95 -19.12 9.69
CA ALA A 263 7.28 -20.51 9.39
C ALA A 263 7.46 -21.34 10.68
N ARG A 264 8.13 -20.80 11.69
CA ARG A 264 8.28 -21.46 13.00
C ARG A 264 6.95 -21.63 13.71
N THR A 265 6.08 -20.62 13.65
CA THR A 265 4.73 -20.70 14.21
C THR A 265 3.89 -21.76 13.50
N GLN A 266 4.00 -21.87 12.19
CA GLN A 266 3.18 -22.76 11.37
C GLN A 266 3.68 -24.22 11.38
N TYR A 267 5.00 -24.44 11.33
CA TYR A 267 5.59 -25.77 11.17
C TYR A 267 6.29 -26.30 12.43
N GLY A 268 6.51 -25.46 13.44
CA GLY A 268 7.29 -25.79 14.64
C GLY A 268 8.79 -25.65 14.42
N ASP A 269 9.51 -25.32 15.49
CA ASP A 269 10.95 -24.98 15.43
C ASP A 269 11.83 -26.11 14.86
N ASP A 270 11.52 -27.35 15.18
CA ASP A 270 12.28 -28.53 14.75
C ASP A 270 12.14 -28.83 13.24
N ASN A 271 11.10 -28.30 12.60
CA ASN A 271 10.81 -28.52 11.18
C ASN A 271 11.23 -27.34 10.29
N VAL A 272 11.87 -26.31 10.86
CA VAL A 272 12.30 -25.12 10.14
C VAL A 272 13.81 -25.03 10.11
N LYS A 273 14.36 -24.96 8.90
CA LYS A 273 15.79 -24.69 8.66
C LYS A 273 15.97 -23.36 7.95
N VAL A 274 16.85 -22.52 8.49
CA VAL A 274 17.13 -21.19 7.97
C VAL A 274 18.55 -21.13 7.43
N TYR A 275 18.71 -20.57 6.23
CA TYR A 275 20.01 -20.23 5.64
C TYR A 275 20.08 -18.71 5.45
N THR A 276 21.22 -18.12 5.79
CA THR A 276 21.45 -16.68 5.63
C THR A 276 22.76 -16.41 4.90
N SER A 277 22.82 -15.29 4.19
CA SER A 277 24.04 -14.77 3.58
C SER A 277 24.11 -13.27 3.80
N THR A 278 25.26 -12.77 4.22
CA THR A 278 25.53 -11.36 4.46
C THR A 278 26.85 -10.97 3.79
N PHE A 279 26.81 -9.96 2.92
CA PHE A 279 27.99 -9.48 2.20
C PHE A 279 27.83 -7.99 1.86
N THR A 280 28.89 -7.32 1.41
CA THR A 280 28.78 -5.95 0.86
C THR A 280 28.46 -6.03 -0.63
N SER A 281 27.50 -5.25 -1.12
CA SER A 281 27.20 -5.19 -2.56
C SER A 281 28.46 -4.77 -3.34
N MET A 282 28.79 -5.48 -4.44
CA MET A 282 30.03 -5.22 -5.17
C MET A 282 30.17 -3.77 -5.64
N TYR A 283 29.05 -3.15 -6.03
CA TYR A 283 28.97 -1.75 -6.43
C TYR A 283 29.48 -0.81 -5.32
N THR A 284 29.05 -1.02 -4.08
CA THR A 284 29.42 -0.16 -2.95
C THR A 284 30.73 -0.57 -2.26
N ALA A 285 31.17 -1.81 -2.46
CA ALA A 285 32.34 -2.38 -1.80
C ALA A 285 33.66 -1.64 -2.10
N VAL A 286 33.75 -0.98 -3.26
CA VAL A 286 34.92 -0.21 -3.70
C VAL A 286 34.81 1.29 -3.37
N THR A 287 33.79 1.68 -2.60
CA THR A 287 33.51 3.09 -2.26
C THR A 287 33.70 3.36 -0.76
N ALA A 288 33.64 4.64 -0.37
CA ALA A 288 33.61 5.02 1.05
C ALA A 288 32.26 4.71 1.74
N HIS A 289 31.20 4.48 0.97
CA HIS A 289 29.84 4.23 1.45
C HIS A 289 29.45 2.77 1.19
N ARG A 290 30.01 1.86 1.99
CA ARG A 290 29.75 0.41 1.85
C ARG A 290 28.36 0.07 2.38
N GLN A 291 27.56 -0.60 1.55
CA GLN A 291 26.20 -0.99 1.89
C GLN A 291 26.07 -2.52 2.01
N ALA A 292 25.44 -2.98 3.10
CA ALA A 292 25.22 -4.40 3.33
C ALA A 292 24.12 -4.96 2.43
N CYS A 293 24.28 -6.21 2.01
CA CYS A 293 23.25 -7.04 1.40
C CYS A 293 23.03 -8.24 2.34
N LYS A 294 21.79 -8.44 2.78
CA LYS A 294 21.38 -9.58 3.61
C LYS A 294 20.33 -10.39 2.85
N MET A 295 20.50 -11.70 2.81
CA MET A 295 19.58 -12.65 2.19
C MET A 295 19.24 -13.76 3.17
N LYS A 296 18.01 -14.27 3.10
CA LYS A 296 17.52 -15.39 3.91
C LYS A 296 16.68 -16.35 3.06
N LEU A 297 16.88 -17.65 3.28
CA LEU A 297 15.99 -18.71 2.83
C LEU A 297 15.43 -19.43 4.06
N VAL A 298 14.11 -19.54 4.12
CA VAL A 298 13.38 -20.28 5.15
C VAL A 298 12.85 -21.56 4.51
N CYS A 299 13.30 -22.71 5.01
CA CYS A 299 12.91 -24.03 4.52
C CYS A 299 12.08 -24.73 5.60
N ALA A 300 10.93 -25.29 5.23
CA ALA A 300 10.10 -26.11 6.10
C ALA A 300 9.83 -27.47 5.46
N GLY A 301 9.99 -28.54 6.24
CA GLY A 301 9.83 -29.94 5.79
C GLY A 301 11.04 -30.83 6.02
#